data_AF-A0A945BHB7-F1
#
_entry.id   AF-A0A945BHB7-F1
#
_cell.length_a   1.000
_cell.length_b   1.000
_cell.length_c   1.000
_cell.angle_alpha   90.00
_cell.angle_beta   90.00
_cell.angle_gamma   90.00
#
_symmetry.space_group_name_H-M   'P 1'
#
loop_
_entity.id
_entity.type
_entity.pdbx_description
1 polymer ?
#
loop_
_entity_poly.entity_id
_entity_poly.type
_entity_poly.pdbx_seq_one_letter_code
_entity_poly.pdbx_strand_id
1 'polypeptide(L)'
;ALGQTPLPADGNDIGTVAATLFHWAKEQSDLAVLPAVERELIAHALRDTNGNQVRAAKLLGITRATLRKRIEKFGIKQAVSVE
;
A
#
# COMPACT_ATOMS: atom_id res chain seq x y z
N ALA A 1 6.83 27.31 23.54
CA ALA A 1 5.47 27.15 22.99
C ALA A 1 5.46 25.96 22.05
N LEU A 2 5.07 24.78 22.55
CA LEU A 2 4.97 23.57 21.73
C LEU A 2 3.67 23.66 20.94
N GLY A 3 3.78 24.23 19.74
CA GLY A 3 2.68 24.38 18.80
C GLY A 3 2.22 23.02 18.29
N GLN A 4 1.16 22.53 18.93
CA GLN A 4 0.19 21.54 18.48
C GLN A 4 0.27 21.25 16.98
N THR A 5 0.68 20.03 16.62
CA THR A 5 0.42 19.50 15.29
C THR A 5 -1.10 19.42 15.13
N PRO A 6 -1.72 20.04 14.11
CA PRO A 6 -3.13 19.84 13.89
C PRO A 6 -3.30 18.37 13.48
N LEU A 7 -3.96 17.60 14.33
CA LEU A 7 -4.51 16.30 13.97
C LEU A 7 -5.57 16.54 12.89
N PRO A 8 -5.41 16.01 11.66
CA PRO A 8 -6.42 16.22 10.62
C PRO A 8 -7.67 15.43 11.00
N ALA A 9 -8.81 16.12 11.01
CA ALA A 9 -10.06 15.65 11.58
C ALA A 9 -10.88 14.71 10.67
N ASP A 10 -10.35 14.27 9.53
CA ASP A 10 -11.05 13.38 8.63
C ASP A 10 -10.20 12.13 8.39
N GLY A 11 -10.72 10.94 8.75
CA GLY A 11 -10.06 9.65 8.60
C GLY A 11 -9.78 9.23 7.14
N ASN A 12 -9.82 10.16 6.20
CA ASN A 12 -9.64 9.97 4.76
C ASN A 12 -8.57 10.90 4.16
N ASP A 13 -7.81 11.63 4.98
CA ASP A 13 -6.73 12.49 4.49
C ASP A 13 -5.41 11.72 4.28
N ILE A 14 -4.86 11.81 3.06
CA ILE A 14 -3.62 11.14 2.69
C ILE A 14 -2.40 11.67 3.45
N GLY A 15 -2.43 12.94 3.86
CA GLY A 15 -1.38 13.56 4.67
C GLY A 15 -1.26 12.92 6.05
N THR A 16 -2.39 12.60 6.67
CA THR A 16 -2.46 11.91 7.97
C THR A 16 -1.87 10.50 7.88
N VAL A 17 -2.25 9.75 6.84
CA VAL A 17 -1.71 8.40 6.60
C VAL A 17 -0.20 8.47 6.36
N ALA A 18 0.26 9.42 5.55
CA ALA A 18 1.69 9.62 5.28
C ALA A 18 2.48 9.97 6.55
N ALA A 19 1.96 10.86 7.40
CA ALA A 19 2.58 11.22 8.68
C ALA A 19 2.68 10.01 9.62
N THR A 20 1.64 9.15 9.65
CA THR A 20 1.62 7.93 10.46
C THR A 20 2.65 6.91 9.97
N LEU A 21 2.69 6.65 8.66
CA LEU A 21 3.66 5.74 8.05
C LEU A 21 5.10 6.24 8.27
N PHE A 22 5.32 7.55 8.15
CA PHE A 22 6.62 8.16 8.36
C PHE A 22 7.08 8.07 9.82
N HIS A 23 6.15 8.23 10.77
CA HIS A 23 6.44 8.04 12.19
C HIS A 23 6.91 6.60 12.47
N TRP A 24 6.22 5.58 11.93
CA TRP A 24 6.68 4.19 12.05
C TRP A 24 8.05 3.96 11.43
N ALA A 25 8.32 4.55 10.26
CA ALA A 25 9.64 4.47 9.63
C ALA A 25 10.74 5.11 10.49
N LYS A 26 10.41 6.17 11.24
CA LYS A 26 11.34 6.86 12.14
C LYS A 26 11.60 6.06 13.42
N GLU A 27 10.59 5.42 13.99
CA GLU A 27 10.72 4.66 15.26
C GLU A 27 11.28 3.25 15.05
N GLN A 28 11.03 2.64 13.89
CA GLN A 28 11.46 1.28 13.57
C GLN A 28 12.34 1.33 12.31
N SER A 29 13.64 1.58 12.51
CA SER A 29 14.61 1.71 11.40
C SER A 29 14.75 0.43 10.57
N ASP A 30 14.41 -0.73 11.13
CA ASP A 30 14.47 -2.03 10.44
C ASP A 30 13.21 -2.29 9.59
N LEU A 31 12.14 -1.53 9.80
CA LEU A 31 10.90 -1.68 9.04
C LEU A 31 11.02 -0.95 7.71
N ALA A 32 11.09 -1.70 6.61
CA ALA A 32 10.98 -1.17 5.27
C ALA A 32 9.51 -0.76 4.96
N VAL A 33 9.04 0.34 5.55
CA VAL A 33 7.64 0.79 5.50
C VAL A 33 7.13 0.94 4.07
N LEU A 34 7.90 1.56 3.18
CA LEU A 34 7.48 1.76 1.78
C LEU A 34 7.24 0.42 1.05
N PRO A 35 8.20 -0.52 1.00
CA PRO A 35 7.96 -1.86 0.48
C PRO A 35 6.80 -2.62 1.14
N ALA A 36 6.65 -2.49 2.47
CA ALA A 36 5.58 -3.16 3.21
C ALA A 36 4.19 -2.64 2.78
N VAL A 37 4.00 -1.33 2.76
CA VAL A 37 2.76 -0.68 2.33
C VAL A 37 2.47 -0.97 0.87
N GLU A 38 3.49 -0.93 0.01
CA GLU A 38 3.36 -1.25 -1.41
C GLU A 38 2.88 -2.68 -1.63
N ARG A 39 3.43 -3.65 -0.90
CA ARG A 39 2.98 -5.05 -0.94
C ARG A 39 1.51 -5.17 -0.56
N GLU A 40 1.09 -4.53 0.53
CA GLU A 40 -0.29 -4.58 1.00
C GLU A 40 -1.26 -3.98 -0.02
N LEU A 41 -0.95 -2.80 -0.57
CA LEU A 41 -1.80 -2.17 -1.60
C LEU A 41 -1.99 -3.07 -2.83
N ILE A 42 -0.92 -3.76 -3.26
CA ILE A 42 -1.00 -4.70 -4.38
C ILE A 42 -1.85 -5.92 -4.01
N ALA A 43 -1.65 -6.50 -2.82
CA ALA A 43 -2.42 -7.65 -2.37
C ALA A 43 -3.92 -7.32 -2.22
N HIS A 44 -4.25 -6.13 -1.71
CA HIS A 44 -5.62 -5.65 -1.63
C HIS A 44 -6.24 -5.45 -3.02
N ALA A 45 -5.55 -4.79 -3.95
CA ALA A 45 -6.04 -4.59 -5.30
C ALA A 45 -6.24 -5.91 -6.05
N LEU A 46 -5.37 -6.89 -5.85
CA LEU A 46 -5.53 -8.22 -6.46
C LEU A 46 -6.71 -8.99 -5.86
N ARG A 47 -6.94 -8.92 -4.55
CA ARG A 47 -8.11 -9.55 -3.91
C ARG A 47 -9.40 -8.92 -4.41
N ASP A 48 -9.47 -7.60 -4.44
CA ASP A 48 -10.66 -6.85 -4.90
C ASP A 48 -11.01 -7.13 -6.37
N THR A 49 -9.99 -7.42 -7.19
CA THR A 49 -10.19 -7.74 -8.61
C THR A 49 -10.19 -9.23 -8.92
N ASN A 50 -10.24 -10.11 -7.91
CA ASN A 50 -10.19 -11.57 -8.07
C ASN A 50 -8.99 -12.03 -8.94
N GLY A 51 -7.81 -11.46 -8.69
CA GLY A 51 -6.58 -11.76 -9.42
C GLY A 51 -6.47 -11.10 -10.80
N ASN A 52 -7.45 -10.29 -11.23
CA ASN A 52 -7.35 -9.59 -12.51
C ASN A 52 -6.31 -8.45 -12.44
N GLN A 53 -5.11 -8.75 -12.91
CA GLN A 53 -3.96 -7.85 -12.89
C GLN A 53 -4.17 -6.57 -13.71
N VAL A 54 -4.96 -6.60 -14.79
CA VAL A 54 -5.25 -5.40 -15.60
C VAL A 54 -6.12 -4.44 -14.79
N ARG A 55 -7.17 -4.95 -14.15
CA ARG A 55 -8.05 -4.16 -13.28
C ARG A 55 -7.31 -3.66 -12.04
N ALA A 56 -6.51 -4.50 -11.40
CA ALA A 56 -5.74 -4.13 -10.21
C ALA A 56 -4.72 -3.01 -10.53
N ALA A 57 -4.03 -3.11 -11.67
CA ALA A 57 -3.09 -2.09 -12.10
C ALA A 57 -3.80 -0.75 -12.36
N LYS A 58 -4.99 -0.79 -12.98
CA LYS A 58 -5.83 0.39 -13.20
C LYS A 58 -6.29 1.03 -11.89
N LEU A 59 -6.73 0.24 -10.91
CA LEU A 59 -7.13 0.75 -9.58
C LEU A 59 -5.97 1.45 -8.87
N LEU A 60 -4.77 0.89 -8.97
CA LEU A 60 -3.56 1.45 -8.35
C LEU A 60 -2.90 2.57 -9.17
N GLY A 61 -3.44 2.92 -10.34
CA GLY A 61 -2.89 3.98 -11.20
C GLY A 61 -1.52 3.64 -11.80
N ILE A 62 -1.19 2.35 -11.98
CA ILE A 62 0.08 1.90 -12.56
C ILE A 62 -0.14 1.06 -13.82
N THR A 63 0.93 0.86 -14.60
CA THR A 63 0.87 -0.08 -15.73
C THR A 63 0.80 -1.53 -15.25
N ARG A 64 0.20 -2.41 -16.05
CA ARG A 64 0.23 -3.86 -15.80
C ARG A 64 1.66 -4.39 -15.69
N ALA A 65 2.59 -3.90 -16.51
CA ALA A 65 3.98 -4.32 -16.47
C ALA A 65 4.65 -3.98 -15.13
N THR A 66 4.35 -2.79 -14.58
CA THR A 66 4.80 -2.39 -13.24
C THR A 66 4.19 -3.27 -12.16
N LEU A 67 2.88 -3.51 -12.21
CA LEU A 67 2.20 -4.37 -11.25
C LEU A 67 2.81 -5.78 -11.23
N ARG A 68 2.99 -6.40 -12.40
CA ARG A 68 3.58 -7.73 -12.54
C ARG A 68 4.97 -7.81 -11.91
N LYS A 69 5.86 -6.85 -12.23
CA LYS A 69 7.21 -6.80 -11.64
C LYS A 69 7.16 -6.70 -10.12
N ARG A 70 6.21 -5.93 -9.55
CA ARG A 70 6.04 -5.80 -8.11
C ARG A 70 5.48 -7.07 -7.46
N ILE A 71 4.53 -7.76 -8.12
CA ILE A 71 4.03 -9.08 -7.67
C ILE A 71 5.19 -10.08 -7.56
N GLU A 72 6.03 -10.16 -8.60
CA GLU A 72 7.23 -11.01 -8.63
C GLU A 72 8.22 -10.62 -7.53
N LYS A 73 8.51 -9.31 -7.38
CA LYS A 73 9.42 -8.77 -6.35
C LYS A 73 8.99 -9.11 -4.92
N PHE A 74 7.68 -9.05 -4.65
CA PHE A 74 7.15 -9.25 -3.30
C PHE A 74 6.69 -10.69 -3.03
N GLY A 75 6.82 -11.59 -4.00
CA GLY A 75 6.41 -12.98 -3.85
C GLY A 75 4.91 -13.14 -3.53
N ILE A 76 4.07 -12.23 -4.03
CA ILE A 76 2.63 -12.24 -3.74
C ILE A 76 2.02 -13.44 -4.48
N LYS A 77 1.84 -14.54 -3.75
CA LYS A 77 1.08 -15.69 -4.24
C LYS A 77 -0.36 -15.22 -4.38
N GLN A 78 -0.88 -15.21 -5.60
CA GLN A 78 -2.30 -14.98 -5.83
C GLN A 78 -3.04 -16.03 -5.00
N ALA A 79 -3.67 -15.62 -3.90
CA ALA A 79 -4.72 -16.40 -3.28
C ALA A 79 -5.87 -16.37 -4.29
N VAL A 80 -5.76 -17.24 -5.30
CA VAL A 80 -6.88 -17.59 -6.14
C VAL A 80 -7.82 -18.31 -5.19
N SER A 81 -8.80 -17.59 -4.65
CA SER A 81 -9.94 -18.25 -4.01
C SER A 81 -10.61 -19.09 -5.08
N VAL A 82 -10.31 -20.39 -5.03
CA VAL A 82 -11.21 -21.44 -5.48
C VAL A 82 -12.26 -21.53 -4.38
N GLU A 83 -13.43 -20.94 -4.64
CA GLU A 83 -14.72 -21.36 -4.05
C GLU A 83 -15.73 -21.39 -5.20
#